data_AF-A0A068U0N0-F1
#
_entry.id   AF-A0A068U0N0-F1
#
_cell.length_a   1.000
_cell.length_b   1.000
_cell.length_c   1.000
_cell.angle_alpha   90.00
_cell.angle_beta   90.00
_cell.angle_gamma   90.00
#
_symmetry.space_group_name_H-M   'P 1'
#
loop_
_entity.id
_entity.type
_entity.pdbx_description
1 polymer ?
#
loop_
_entity_poly.entity_id
_entity_poly.type
_entity_poly.pdbx_seq_one_letter_code
_entity_poly.pdbx_strand_id
1 'polypeptide(L)'
;MVISKTASQSDVSVHSTFASRYVRASLPRFKMPENSIPKEAAYQIINDELMLDGNPRLNLASFVTTWMEPECDKLIMAAINKNYVDMDEYPVTTELQASLLLLLLPFFFF
;
A
#
# COMPACT_ATOMS: atom_id res chain seq x y z
N MET A 1 15.03 32.00 -40.23
CA MET A 1 14.07 30.94 -39.88
C MET A 1 14.81 29.61 -39.88
N VAL A 2 15.22 29.13 -38.70
CA VAL A 2 15.60 27.72 -38.46
C VAL A 2 15.23 27.45 -37.00
N ILE A 3 14.15 26.71 -36.78
CA ILE A 3 13.80 26.17 -35.46
C ILE A 3 14.54 24.84 -35.35
N SER A 4 15.65 24.83 -34.62
CA SER A 4 16.34 23.60 -34.26
C SER A 4 15.49 22.85 -33.23
N LYS A 5 14.79 21.80 -33.66
CA LYS A 5 14.22 20.78 -32.78
C LYS A 5 15.39 19.95 -32.24
N THR A 6 15.85 20.28 -31.03
CA THR A 6 16.88 19.51 -30.35
C THR A 6 16.24 18.38 -29.57
N ALA A 7 16.56 17.15 -29.97
CA ALA A 7 16.52 15.87 -29.26
C ALA A 7 15.29 15.51 -28.41
N SER A 8 14.72 14.33 -28.70
CA SER A 8 13.76 13.61 -27.86
C SER A 8 14.30 13.45 -26.44
N GLN A 9 13.87 14.31 -25.54
CA GLN A 9 14.17 14.22 -24.13
C GLN A 9 13.35 13.05 -23.58
N SER A 10 13.96 11.86 -23.54
CA SER A 10 13.51 10.78 -22.66
C SER A 10 13.18 11.40 -21.31
N ASP A 11 12.00 11.10 -20.76
CA ASP A 11 11.45 11.61 -19.49
C ASP A 11 12.40 11.37 -18.30
N VAL A 12 13.50 12.13 -18.22
CA VAL A 12 14.39 12.10 -17.06
C VAL A 12 13.66 12.89 -15.97
N SER A 13 13.12 12.18 -14.98
CA SER A 13 12.56 12.78 -13.77
C SER A 13 13.69 13.37 -12.91
N VAL A 14 14.24 14.52 -13.33
CA VAL A 14 15.36 15.19 -12.63
C VAL A 14 14.89 15.98 -11.40
N HIS A 15 13.58 16.23 -11.30
CA HIS A 15 13.00 17.02 -10.20
C HIS A 15 12.61 16.13 -9.03
N SER A 16 13.03 16.53 -7.81
CA SER A 16 12.48 16.01 -6.56
C SER A 16 10.94 16.16 -6.53
N THR A 17 10.23 15.25 -5.88
CA THR A 17 8.76 15.23 -5.79
C THR A 17 8.20 16.59 -5.35
N PHE A 18 8.79 17.21 -4.33
CA PHE A 18 8.41 18.55 -3.84
C PHE A 18 8.80 19.71 -4.76
N ALA A 19 9.79 19.53 -5.64
CA ALA A 19 10.18 20.51 -6.66
C ALA A 19 9.36 20.36 -7.96
N SER A 20 8.56 19.31 -8.06
CA SER A 20 7.75 19.01 -9.23
C SER A 20 6.44 19.81 -9.26
N ARG A 21 5.82 19.92 -10.44
CA ARG A 21 4.51 20.56 -10.61
C ARG A 21 3.36 19.80 -9.94
N TYR A 22 3.58 18.53 -9.56
CA TYR A 22 2.53 17.64 -9.08
C TYR A 22 2.06 17.97 -7.66
N VAL A 23 2.92 18.57 -6.82
CA VAL A 23 2.55 18.99 -5.45
C VAL A 23 1.79 20.32 -5.42
N ARG A 24 1.72 21.05 -6.55
CA ARG A 24 1.00 22.34 -6.65
C ARG A 24 -0.50 22.19 -6.89
N ALA A 25 -0.94 21.03 -7.36
CA ALA A 25 -2.35 20.76 -7.65
C ALA A 25 -2.93 19.85 -6.55
N SER A 26 -4.14 20.14 -6.12
CA SER A 26 -4.86 19.26 -5.19
C SER A 26 -5.20 17.93 -5.86
N LEU A 27 -5.24 16.85 -5.07
CA LEU A 27 -5.62 15.53 -5.54
C LEU A 27 -7.05 15.55 -6.13
N PRO A 28 -7.27 14.98 -7.33
CA PRO A 28 -8.60 14.84 -7.90
C PRO A 28 -9.48 13.97 -6.99
N ARG A 29 -10.56 14.52 -6.43
CA ARG A 29 -11.46 13.80 -5.51
C ARG A 29 -12.66 13.12 -6.19
N PHE A 30 -13.08 13.62 -7.34
CA PHE A 30 -14.39 13.25 -7.95
C PHE A 30 -14.30 12.78 -9.40
N LYS A 31 -13.12 12.85 -10.01
CA LYS A 31 -12.89 12.42 -11.39
C LYS A 31 -11.54 11.75 -11.49
N MET A 32 -11.46 10.72 -12.34
CA MET A 32 -10.18 10.11 -12.69
C MET A 32 -9.33 11.14 -13.45
N PRO A 33 -8.05 11.35 -13.07
CA PRO A 33 -7.17 12.25 -13.80
C PRO A 33 -6.91 11.74 -15.22
N GLU A 34 -6.91 12.66 -16.19
CA GLU A 34 -6.67 12.33 -17.61
C GLU A 34 -5.21 11.92 -17.90
N ASN A 35 -4.27 12.40 -17.07
CA ASN A 35 -2.84 12.19 -17.26
C ASN A 35 -2.24 11.45 -16.06
N SER A 36 -1.27 10.58 -16.35
CA SER A 36 -0.49 9.89 -15.32
C SER A 36 0.48 10.84 -14.62
N ILE A 37 0.79 10.51 -13.36
CA ILE A 37 1.83 11.17 -12.57
C ILE A 37 2.94 10.17 -12.22
N PRO A 38 4.17 10.61 -11.95
CA PRO A 38 5.24 9.73 -11.50
C PRO A 38 4.83 9.00 -10.21
N LYS A 39 5.15 7.70 -10.12
CA LYS A 39 4.84 6.85 -8.95
C LYS A 39 5.31 7.47 -7.62
N GLU A 40 6.47 8.11 -7.60
CA GLU A 40 7.02 8.66 -6.35
C GLU A 40 6.27 9.92 -5.91
N ALA A 41 5.77 10.70 -6.88
CA ALA A 41 4.89 11.84 -6.58
C ALA A 41 3.54 11.34 -6.07
N ALA A 42 2.96 10.30 -6.67
CA ALA A 42 1.71 9.70 -6.20
C ALA A 42 1.83 9.17 -4.76
N TYR A 43 2.88 8.38 -4.48
CA TYR A 43 3.14 7.83 -3.15
C TYR A 43 3.29 8.93 -2.11
N GLN A 44 4.12 9.94 -2.38
CA GLN A 44 4.37 11.03 -1.43
C GLN A 44 3.08 11.78 -1.10
N ILE A 45 2.29 12.15 -2.11
CA ILE A 45 1.07 12.95 -1.90
C ILE A 45 0.06 12.15 -1.06
N ILE A 46 -0.12 10.86 -1.32
CA ILE A 46 -1.04 10.00 -0.55
C ILE A 46 -0.49 9.79 0.87
N ASN A 47 0.80 9.53 1.01
CA ASN A 47 1.44 9.34 2.31
C ASN A 47 1.32 10.59 3.18
N ASP A 48 1.48 11.79 2.61
CA ASP A 48 1.34 13.06 3.32
C ASP A 48 -0.12 13.30 3.76
N GLU A 49 -1.12 12.93 2.95
CA GLU A 49 -2.54 13.03 3.37
C GLU A 49 -2.85 12.06 4.53
N LEU A 50 -2.27 10.85 4.52
CA LEU A 50 -2.40 9.86 5.60
C LEU A 50 -1.71 10.28 6.91
N MET A 51 -0.74 11.20 6.88
CA MET A 51 -0.13 11.73 8.11
C MET A 51 -1.10 12.58 8.94
N LEU A 52 -2.24 12.98 8.37
CA LEU A 52 -3.31 13.66 9.10
C LEU A 52 -4.14 12.69 9.94
N ASP A 53 -4.04 11.38 9.70
CA ASP A 53 -4.71 10.37 10.53
C ASP A 53 -4.06 10.29 11.92
N GLY A 54 -4.90 9.99 12.91
CA GLY A 54 -4.44 9.80 14.28
C GLY A 54 -3.54 8.56 14.39
N ASN A 55 -2.52 8.62 15.25
CA ASN A 55 -1.63 7.49 15.48
C ASN A 55 -2.42 6.29 16.07
N PRO A 56 -2.49 5.13 15.37
CA PRO A 56 -3.27 3.97 15.84
C PRO A 56 -2.84 3.47 17.23
N ARG A 57 -1.58 3.65 17.63
CA ARG A 57 -1.09 3.22 18.95
C ARG A 57 -1.65 4.06 20.10
N LEU A 58 -2.15 5.26 19.80
CA LEU A 58 -2.78 6.15 20.78
C LEU A 58 -4.32 6.01 20.76
N ASN A 59 -4.86 5.19 19.87
CA ASN A 59 -6.30 4.94 19.80
C ASN A 59 -6.73 3.93 20.86
N LEU A 60 -7.30 4.43 21.97
CA LEU A 60 -7.83 3.61 23.06
C LEU A 60 -9.31 3.25 22.90
N ALA A 61 -9.96 3.69 21.82
CA ALA A 61 -11.38 3.44 21.58
C ALA A 61 -11.63 2.17 20.76
N SER A 62 -10.59 1.59 20.15
CA SER A 62 -10.70 0.40 19.30
C SER A 62 -10.32 -0.88 20.05
N PHE A 63 -11.00 -1.98 19.73
CA PHE A 63 -10.63 -3.33 20.15
C PHE A 63 -9.65 -4.03 19.18
N VAL A 64 -9.33 -3.39 18.05
CA VAL A 64 -8.47 -3.97 17.01
C VAL A 64 -7.00 -3.82 17.37
N THR A 65 -6.18 -4.83 17.06
CA THR A 65 -4.73 -4.82 17.23
C THR A 65 -4.05 -3.75 16.34
N THR A 66 -3.25 -2.88 16.95
CA THR A 66 -2.53 -1.79 16.26
C THR A 66 -1.01 -1.96 16.23
N TRP A 67 -0.51 -3.12 16.68
CA TRP A 67 0.91 -3.46 16.67
C TRP A 67 1.13 -4.96 16.51
N MET A 68 2.13 -5.34 15.73
CA MET A 68 2.61 -6.72 15.56
C MET A 68 4.15 -6.72 15.52
N GLU A 69 4.76 -7.89 15.70
CA GLU A 69 6.21 -8.06 15.60
C GLU A 69 6.70 -7.89 14.15
N PRO A 70 7.94 -7.38 13.91
CA PRO A 70 8.50 -7.19 12.58
C PRO A 70 8.56 -8.46 11.72
N GLU A 71 8.67 -9.62 12.37
CA GLU A 71 8.62 -10.94 11.73
C GLU A 71 7.24 -11.21 11.14
N CYS A 72 6.17 -10.76 11.79
CA CYS A 72 4.82 -10.88 11.27
C CYS A 72 4.59 -9.96 10.08
N ASP A 73 5.09 -8.73 10.11
CA ASP A 73 5.02 -7.81 8.97
C ASP A 73 5.68 -8.42 7.72
N LYS A 74 6.83 -9.08 7.88
CA LYS A 74 7.50 -9.79 6.78
C LYS A 74 6.63 -10.91 6.20
N LEU A 75 5.96 -11.68 7.06
CA LEU A 75 5.06 -12.76 6.61
C LEU A 75 3.86 -12.20 5.85
N ILE A 76 3.22 -11.14 6.36
CA ILE A 76 2.08 -10.48 5.70
C ILE A 76 2.51 -9.93 4.34
N MET A 77 3.63 -9.21 4.28
CA MET A 77 4.14 -8.65 3.02
C MET A 77 4.54 -9.73 2.01
N ALA A 78 5.04 -10.89 2.45
CA ALA A 78 5.34 -12.03 1.59
C ALA A 78 4.08 -12.79 1.11
N ALA A 79 2.95 -12.61 1.79
CA ALA A 79 1.68 -13.28 1.48
C ALA A 79 0.64 -12.36 0.82
N ILE A 80 0.91 -11.06 0.65
CA ILE A 80 -0.06 -10.07 0.18
C ILE A 80 -0.64 -10.35 -1.22
N ASN A 81 0.10 -11.10 -2.05
CA ASN A 81 -0.32 -11.49 -3.40
C ASN A 81 -0.95 -12.89 -3.46
N LYS A 82 -1.08 -13.60 -2.33
CA LYS A 82 -1.72 -14.91 -2.27
C LYS A 82 -3.23 -14.74 -2.16
N ASN A 83 -3.97 -15.36 -3.06
CA ASN A 83 -5.41 -15.35 -3.02
C ASN A 83 -5.94 -16.48 -2.14
N TYR A 84 -6.55 -16.16 -1.00
CA TYR A 84 -7.01 -17.17 -0.04
C TYR A 84 -8.07 -18.13 -0.60
N VAL A 85 -8.95 -17.69 -1.51
CA VAL A 85 -9.99 -18.57 -2.09
C VAL A 85 -9.42 -19.61 -3.05
N ASP A 86 -8.18 -19.40 -3.49
CA ASP A 86 -7.53 -20.21 -4.53
C ASP A 86 -6.78 -21.40 -3.90
N MET A 87 -7.55 -22.41 -3.50
CA MET A 87 -7.03 -23.53 -2.70
C MET A 87 -6.11 -24.48 -3.49
N ASP A 88 -6.26 -24.55 -4.81
CA ASP A 88 -5.46 -25.42 -5.67
C ASP A 88 -4.04 -24.85 -5.84
N GLU A 89 -3.91 -23.53 -5.99
CA GLU A 89 -2.65 -22.80 -6.14
C GLU A 89 -1.92 -22.64 -4.79
N TYR A 90 -2.65 -22.54 -3.68
CA TYR A 90 -2.08 -22.29 -2.35
C TYR A 90 -2.51 -23.33 -1.29
N PRO A 91 -2.22 -24.63 -1.49
CA PRO A 91 -2.69 -25.69 -0.61
C PRO A 91 -2.16 -25.53 0.84
N VAL A 92 -0.93 -25.06 1.00
CA VAL A 92 -0.31 -24.82 2.30
C VAL A 92 -1.04 -23.72 3.08
N THR A 93 -1.58 -22.69 2.39
CA THR A 93 -2.35 -21.62 3.06
C THR A 93 -3.64 -22.18 3.65
N THR A 94 -4.31 -23.08 2.93
CA THR A 94 -5.52 -23.78 3.39
C THR A 94 -5.21 -24.72 4.55
N GLU A 95 -4.10 -25.47 4.49
CA GLU A 95 -3.67 -26.34 5.59
C GLU A 95 -3.35 -25.55 6.87
N LEU A 96 -2.70 -24.39 6.75
CA LEU A 96 -2.45 -23.50 7.89
C LEU A 96 -3.76 -23.02 8.51
N GLN A 97 -4.75 -22.66 7.69
CA GLN A 97 -6.07 -22.28 8.18
C GLN A 97 -6.77 -23.43 8.92
N ALA A 98 -6.76 -24.65 8.37
CA ALA A 98 -7.31 -25.83 9.02
C ALA A 98 -6.60 -26.15 10.34
N SER A 99 -5.28 -26.01 10.38
CA SER A 99 -4.46 -26.23 11.58
C SER A 99 -4.80 -25.22 12.68
N LEU A 100 -4.99 -23.94 12.32
CA LEU A 100 -5.40 -22.89 13.26
C LEU A 100 -6.80 -23.15 13.84
N LEU A 101 -7.74 -23.63 13.02
CA LEU A 101 -9.06 -24.04 13.52
C LEU A 101 -8.92 -25.17 14.56
N LEU A 102 -8.12 -26.19 14.26
CA LEU A 102 -7.92 -27.32 15.18
C LEU A 102 -7.25 -26.88 16.49
N LEU A 103 -6.31 -25.94 16.44
CA LEU A 103 -5.68 -25.36 17.62
C LEU A 103 -6.66 -24.52 18.45
N LEU A 104 -7.59 -23.81 17.80
CA LEU A 104 -8.54 -22.92 18.46
C LEU A 104 -9.71 -23.67 19.11
N LEU A 105 -10.18 -24.76 18.50
CA LEU A 105 -11.36 -25.51 18.94
C LEU A 105 -11.35 -25.89 20.45
N PRO A 106 -10.26 -26.42 21.04
CA PRO A 106 -10.23 -26.80 22.46
C PRO A 106 -10.46 -25.63 23.43
N PHE A 107 -10.16 -24.39 23.04
CA PHE A 107 -10.33 -23.22 23.91
C PHE A 107 -11.80 -22.86 24.16
N PHE A 108 -12.73 -23.39 23.37
CA PHE A 108 -14.16 -23.13 23.49
C PHE A 108 -14.95 -24.21 24.26
N PHE A 109 -14.30 -25.32 24.65
CA PHE A 109 -14.96 -26.47 25.29
C PHE A 109 -14.50 -26.73 26.74
N PHE A 110 -14.17 -25.68 27.49
CA PHE A 110 -14.02 -25.71 28.96
C PHE A 110 -15.27 -25.20 29.67
#